data_AF-A0A4U0UYL7-F1
#
_entry.id   AF-A0A4U0UYL7-F1
#
_cell.length_a   1.000
_cell.length_b   1.000
_cell.length_c   1.000
_cell.angle_alpha   90.00
_cell.angle_beta   90.00
_cell.angle_gamma   90.00
#
_symmetry.space_group_name_H-M   'P 1'
#
loop_
_entity.id
_entity.type
_entity.pdbx_description
1 polymer ?
#
loop_
_entity_poly.entity_id
_entity_poly.type
_entity_poly.pdbx_seq_one_letter_code
_entity_poly.pdbx_strand_id
1 'polypeptide(L)'
;MQLATFVLTAVALPETLYPRGAIHNKPKSFLDLLLFKATLPTRKIKLGNFWRPLYMAKYLTITLPALYYMTCFGYGSVLFASTGSQIFAQNYHFTLSQTGLILSIPLLVGCFIGEASTGWFTDWLVSRYAKRHGGERRPEARLDGLWLSLLVPIGVIIQGACIYHHKTVPWIGPAIGMGLANLGLQAATTVTYAYTTDYFKPQSAEISCFLNLVRNGFSALISFYAIPLSGKINTEYAWLTFALINVVFFVPVLALKWLGPKISGMSWQAPPTFHNDL
;
A
#
# COMPACT_ATOMS: atom_id res chain seq x y z
N MET A 1 -10.97 -3.51 -16.79
CA MET A 1 -10.75 -3.38 -15.33
C MET A 1 -10.83 -1.94 -14.83
N GLN A 2 -10.04 -0.98 -15.33
CA GLN A 2 -10.03 0.41 -14.84
C GLN A 2 -11.32 1.22 -15.13
N LEU A 3 -11.95 1.02 -16.30
CA LEU A 3 -13.25 1.64 -16.62
C LEU A 3 -14.37 1.14 -15.71
N ALA A 4 -14.40 -0.17 -15.42
CA ALA A 4 -15.40 -0.76 -14.54
C ALA A 4 -15.26 -0.26 -13.09
N THR A 5 -14.02 -0.13 -12.61
CA THR A 5 -13.75 0.47 -11.29
C THR A 5 -14.11 1.95 -11.28
N PHE A 6 -13.82 2.72 -12.33
CA PHE A 6 -14.23 4.13 -12.45
C PHE A 6 -15.75 4.29 -12.45
N VAL A 7 -16.48 3.46 -13.20
CA VAL A 7 -17.96 3.46 -13.21
C VAL A 7 -18.51 3.08 -11.83
N LEU A 8 -17.95 2.04 -11.20
CA LEU A 8 -18.31 1.64 -9.84
C LEU A 8 -18.03 2.76 -8.83
N THR A 9 -16.89 3.44 -8.94
CA THR A 9 -16.62 4.59 -8.07
C THR A 9 -17.58 5.72 -8.36
N ALA A 10 -17.82 6.10 -9.62
CA ALA A 10 -18.75 7.17 -9.96
C ALA A 10 -20.17 6.92 -9.39
N VAL A 11 -20.62 5.65 -9.36
CA VAL A 11 -21.92 5.25 -8.83
C VAL A 11 -21.93 5.12 -7.30
N ALA A 12 -20.85 4.62 -6.68
CA ALA A 12 -20.77 4.37 -5.23
C ALA A 12 -20.14 5.53 -4.40
N LEU A 13 -19.47 6.48 -5.04
CA LEU A 13 -18.85 7.65 -4.40
C LEU A 13 -19.87 8.58 -3.70
N PRO A 14 -21.08 8.82 -4.24
CA PRO A 14 -22.11 9.62 -3.55
C PRO A 14 -22.61 8.98 -2.25
N GLU A 15 -22.40 7.67 -2.07
CA GLU A 15 -22.84 6.91 -0.91
C GLU A 15 -21.75 6.80 0.17
N THR A 16 -20.48 6.70 -0.24
CA THR A 16 -19.31 6.64 0.66
C THR A 16 -18.93 7.99 1.27
N LEU A 17 -19.50 9.09 0.74
CA LEU A 17 -19.37 10.43 1.33
C LEU A 17 -20.20 10.54 2.60
N TYR A 18 -19.60 10.18 3.73
CA TYR A 18 -20.22 10.28 5.06
C TYR A 18 -20.06 11.70 5.65
N PRO A 19 -21.14 12.47 5.88
CA PRO A 19 -21.06 13.72 6.63
C PRO A 19 -21.01 13.42 8.15
N ARG A 20 -19.86 13.63 8.79
CA ARG A 20 -19.66 13.35 10.24
C ARG A 20 -20.42 14.27 11.22
N GLY A 21 -21.29 15.16 10.73
CA GLY A 21 -22.16 16.02 11.54
C GLY A 21 -23.67 15.79 11.36
N ALA A 22 -24.09 14.83 10.53
CA ALA A 22 -25.51 14.58 10.29
C ALA A 22 -26.09 13.71 11.43
N ILE A 23 -26.75 14.34 12.41
CA ILE A 23 -27.57 13.65 13.41
C ILE A 23 -28.60 12.78 12.67
N HIS A 24 -28.50 11.46 12.81
CA HIS A 24 -29.35 10.51 12.10
C HIS A 24 -30.73 10.44 12.75
N ASN A 25 -31.65 11.32 12.34
CA ASN A 25 -33.02 11.35 12.87
C ASN A 25 -33.95 10.24 12.33
N LYS A 26 -33.48 9.31 11.47
CA LYS A 26 -34.31 8.19 11.00
C LYS A 26 -33.50 6.89 10.83
N PRO A 27 -33.95 5.75 11.39
CA PRO A 27 -33.35 4.45 11.08
C PRO A 27 -33.63 4.08 9.61
N LYS A 28 -32.59 3.85 8.81
CA LYS A 28 -32.73 3.39 7.42
C LYS A 28 -33.06 1.89 7.39
N SER A 29 -34.03 1.49 6.57
CA SER A 29 -34.40 0.09 6.33
C SER A 29 -33.31 -0.63 5.52
N PHE A 30 -33.15 -1.95 5.69
CA PHE A 30 -32.14 -2.77 5.00
C PHE A 30 -32.24 -2.67 3.46
N LEU A 31 -33.45 -2.51 2.92
CA LEU A 31 -33.65 -2.29 1.48
C LEU A 31 -33.30 -0.86 1.03
N ASP A 32 -33.41 0.13 1.92
CA ASP A 32 -33.03 1.52 1.65
C ASP A 32 -31.50 1.74 1.83
N LEU A 33 -30.80 0.77 2.41
CA LEU A 33 -29.33 0.61 2.39
C LEU A 33 -28.82 -0.09 1.11
N LEU A 34 -29.63 -0.98 0.53
CA LEU A 34 -29.32 -1.64 -0.75
C LEU A 34 -29.62 -0.74 -1.96
N LEU A 35 -30.57 0.18 -1.82
CA LEU A 35 -30.88 1.19 -2.81
C LEU A 35 -29.93 2.38 -2.62
N PHE A 36 -28.91 2.48 -3.48
CA PHE A 36 -27.88 3.53 -3.57
C PHE A 36 -28.43 4.98 -3.59
N LYS A 37 -29.10 5.44 -2.53
CA LYS A 37 -29.61 6.81 -2.39
C LYS A 37 -28.51 7.68 -1.82
N ALA A 38 -27.99 8.55 -2.69
CA ALA A 38 -27.00 9.55 -2.36
C ALA A 38 -27.44 10.38 -1.14
N THR A 39 -26.67 10.31 -0.06
CA THR A 39 -26.79 11.28 1.04
C THR A 39 -25.95 12.48 0.61
N LEU A 40 -26.54 13.37 -0.20
CA LEU A 40 -25.84 14.52 -0.77
C LEU A 40 -25.18 15.34 0.35
N PRO A 41 -23.84 15.48 0.36
CA PRO A 41 -23.20 16.45 1.24
C PRO A 41 -23.61 17.83 0.74
N THR A 42 -23.99 18.72 1.65
CA THR A 42 -24.34 20.13 1.41
C THR A 42 -23.17 20.97 0.85
N ARG A 43 -22.08 20.35 0.39
CA ARG A 43 -20.81 21.01 0.06
C ARG A 43 -20.52 20.96 -1.44
N LYS A 44 -20.47 22.15 -2.04
CA LYS A 44 -20.05 22.34 -3.44
C LYS A 44 -18.59 21.88 -3.63
N ILE A 45 -18.36 21.01 -4.61
CA ILE A 45 -17.01 20.59 -5.04
C ILE A 45 -16.31 21.82 -5.62
N LYS A 46 -15.19 22.24 -5.03
CA LYS A 46 -14.37 23.35 -5.53
C LYS A 46 -13.13 22.76 -6.22
N LEU A 47 -12.67 23.34 -7.33
CA LEU A 47 -11.45 22.88 -8.02
C LEU A 47 -10.23 22.88 -7.09
N GLY A 48 -10.16 23.80 -6.13
CA GLY A 48 -9.10 23.81 -5.11
C GLY A 48 -9.04 22.56 -4.22
N ASN A 49 -10.09 21.74 -4.17
CA ASN A 49 -10.10 20.49 -3.41
C ASN A 49 -9.19 19.42 -4.05
N PHE A 50 -8.96 19.48 -5.37
CA PHE A 50 -8.09 18.53 -6.08
C PHE A 50 -6.61 18.70 -5.74
N TRP A 51 -6.18 19.89 -5.32
CA TRP A 51 -4.80 20.16 -4.91
C TRP A 51 -4.52 19.84 -3.43
N ARG A 52 -5.54 19.52 -2.64
CA ARG A 52 -5.38 19.24 -1.20
C ARG A 52 -4.57 17.98 -0.88
N PRO A 53 -4.65 16.88 -1.66
CA PRO A 53 -3.74 15.75 -1.49
C PRO A 53 -2.26 16.15 -1.63
N LEU A 54 -1.93 17.11 -2.52
CA LEU A 54 -0.56 17.61 -2.65
C LEU A 54 -0.14 18.48 -1.45
N TYR A 55 -1.09 19.18 -0.82
CA TYR A 55 -0.83 19.91 0.42
C TYR A 55 -0.45 18.96 1.58
N MET A 56 -1.01 17.75 1.60
CA MET A 56 -0.67 16.72 2.60
C MET A 56 0.78 16.22 2.50
N ALA A 57 1.45 16.43 1.36
CA ALA A 57 2.86 16.10 1.18
C ALA A 57 3.81 16.88 2.11
N LYS A 58 3.37 18.01 2.67
CA LYS A 58 4.14 18.81 3.62
C LYS A 58 4.39 18.09 4.94
N TYR A 59 3.51 17.15 5.32
CA TYR A 59 3.60 16.45 6.59
C TYR A 59 4.54 15.24 6.48
N LEU A 60 5.71 15.35 7.12
CA LEU A 60 6.72 14.29 7.11
C LEU A 60 6.17 12.95 7.66
N THR A 61 5.24 13.02 8.61
CA THR A 61 4.52 11.87 9.19
C THR A 61 3.70 11.09 8.17
N ILE A 62 3.25 11.73 7.09
CA ILE A 62 2.54 11.08 5.98
C ILE A 62 3.51 10.72 4.85
N THR A 63 4.41 11.64 4.52
CA THR A 63 5.31 11.50 3.37
C THR A 63 6.31 10.36 3.52
N LEU A 64 6.89 10.15 4.72
CA LEU A 64 7.84 9.06 4.92
C LEU A 64 7.19 7.67 4.77
N PRO A 65 6.04 7.35 5.41
CA PRO A 65 5.31 6.12 5.13
C PRO A 65 4.85 6.02 3.67
N ALA A 66 4.45 7.13 3.03
CA ALA A 66 4.08 7.14 1.61
C ALA A 66 5.25 6.74 0.70
N LEU A 67 6.45 7.25 0.97
CA LEU A 67 7.67 6.91 0.23
C LEU A 67 8.06 5.43 0.42
N TYR A 68 7.90 4.90 1.63
CA TYR A 68 8.11 3.47 1.83
C TYR A 68 7.06 2.64 1.09
N TYR A 69 5.79 2.99 1.23
CA TYR A 69 4.68 2.29 0.61
C TYR A 69 4.77 2.24 -0.92
N MET A 70 5.19 3.33 -1.57
CA MET A 70 5.41 3.32 -3.02
C MET A 70 6.47 2.29 -3.42
N THR A 71 7.56 2.14 -2.65
CA THR A 71 8.60 1.16 -2.97
C THR A 71 8.11 -0.27 -2.74
N CYS A 72 7.36 -0.53 -1.67
CA CYS A 72 6.77 -1.84 -1.43
C CYS A 72 5.83 -2.26 -2.56
N PHE A 73 4.95 -1.38 -3.01
CA PHE A 73 4.01 -1.70 -4.08
C PHE A 73 4.70 -1.82 -5.44
N GLY A 74 5.65 -0.95 -5.70
CA GLY A 74 6.49 -0.99 -6.88
C GLY A 74 7.23 -2.32 -7.02
N TYR A 75 7.97 -2.74 -5.99
CA TYR A 75 8.80 -3.94 -6.04
C TYR A 75 8.03 -5.23 -5.72
N GLY A 76 6.98 -5.16 -4.89
CA GLY A 76 6.21 -6.33 -4.46
C GLY A 76 5.09 -6.77 -5.40
N SER A 77 4.72 -5.96 -6.39
CA SER A 77 3.66 -6.32 -7.36
C SER A 77 4.01 -5.87 -8.78
N VAL A 78 4.30 -4.58 -8.97
CA VAL A 78 4.45 -4.00 -10.33
C VAL A 78 5.71 -4.50 -11.04
N LEU A 79 6.80 -4.71 -10.30
CA LEU A 79 8.02 -5.33 -10.82
C LEU A 79 7.69 -6.68 -11.48
N PHE A 80 6.98 -7.56 -10.78
CA PHE A 80 6.65 -8.88 -11.31
C PHE A 80 5.67 -8.83 -12.48
N ALA A 81 4.70 -7.92 -12.42
CA ALA A 81 3.74 -7.74 -13.52
C ALA A 81 4.41 -7.22 -14.80
N SER A 82 5.42 -6.36 -14.68
CA SER A 82 6.12 -5.76 -15.82
C SER A 82 7.23 -6.65 -16.39
N THR A 83 8.02 -7.32 -15.55
CA THR A 83 9.16 -8.12 -16.02
C THR A 83 8.82 -9.60 -16.21
N GLY A 84 7.80 -10.11 -15.52
CA GLY A 84 7.60 -11.55 -15.45
C GLY A 84 7.21 -12.17 -16.79
N SER A 85 6.44 -11.49 -17.64
CA SER A 85 6.07 -12.03 -18.96
C SER A 85 7.29 -12.33 -19.83
N GLN A 86 8.26 -11.41 -19.85
CA GLN A 86 9.49 -11.56 -20.61
C GLN A 86 10.42 -12.61 -19.99
N ILE A 87 10.59 -12.58 -18.66
CA ILE A 87 11.50 -13.49 -17.94
C ILE A 87 11.03 -14.94 -18.02
N PHE A 88 9.73 -15.20 -17.83
CA PHE A 88 9.17 -16.54 -17.87
C PHE A 88 9.10 -17.10 -19.29
N ALA A 89 8.87 -16.25 -20.30
CA ALA A 89 8.93 -16.66 -21.70
C ALA A 89 10.37 -17.03 -22.12
N GLN A 90 11.38 -16.26 -21.71
CA GLN A 90 12.77 -16.48 -22.09
C GLN A 90 13.44 -17.64 -21.35
N ASN A 91 13.23 -17.78 -20.03
CA ASN A 91 13.96 -18.75 -19.21
C ASN A 91 13.25 -20.10 -19.06
N TYR A 92 11.92 -20.12 -19.12
CA TYR A 92 11.11 -21.33 -18.88
C TYR A 92 10.30 -21.79 -20.09
N HIS A 93 10.43 -21.10 -21.23
CA HIS A 93 9.70 -21.39 -22.49
C HIS A 93 8.19 -21.56 -22.30
N PHE A 94 7.59 -20.81 -21.37
CA PHE A 94 6.17 -20.91 -21.09
C PHE A 94 5.32 -20.31 -22.21
N THR A 95 4.20 -20.98 -22.49
CA THR A 95 3.14 -20.43 -23.33
C THR A 95 2.49 -19.21 -22.68
N LEU A 96 1.87 -18.33 -23.49
CA LEU A 96 1.17 -17.13 -23.00
C LEU A 96 0.18 -17.45 -21.86
N SER A 97 -0.56 -18.55 -21.99
CA SER A 97 -1.53 -19.01 -20.98
C SER A 97 -0.86 -19.41 -19.67
N GLN A 98 0.27 -20.13 -19.73
CA GLN A 98 1.02 -20.55 -18.53
C GLN A 98 1.66 -19.35 -17.81
N THR A 99 2.20 -18.41 -18.57
CA THR A 99 2.78 -17.18 -18.02
C THR A 99 1.74 -16.35 -17.29
N GLY A 100 0.52 -16.22 -17.84
CA GLY A 100 -0.60 -15.54 -17.16
C GLY A 100 -0.99 -16.20 -15.83
N LEU A 101 -1.02 -17.54 -15.80
CA LEU A 101 -1.35 -18.30 -14.58
C LEU A 101 -0.27 -18.15 -13.50
N ILE A 102 1.00 -18.27 -13.87
CA ILE A 102 2.13 -18.13 -12.93
C ILE A 102 2.24 -16.70 -12.38
N LEU A 103 1.88 -15.70 -13.16
CA LEU A 103 1.85 -14.32 -12.66
C LEU A 103 0.69 -14.10 -11.68
N SER A 104 -0.47 -14.69 -11.94
CA SER A 104 -1.69 -14.38 -11.19
C SER A 104 -1.84 -15.21 -9.92
N ILE A 105 -1.63 -16.53 -9.97
CA ILE A 105 -1.93 -17.44 -8.85
C ILE A 105 -1.08 -17.12 -7.61
N PRO A 106 0.25 -16.98 -7.69
CA PRO A 106 1.06 -16.72 -6.51
C PRO A 106 0.79 -15.35 -5.90
N LEU A 107 0.55 -14.33 -6.74
CA LEU A 107 0.15 -13.00 -6.26
C LEU A 107 -1.20 -13.05 -5.54
N LEU A 108 -2.19 -13.75 -6.09
CA LEU A 108 -3.50 -13.93 -5.46
C LEU A 108 -3.38 -14.65 -4.12
N VAL A 109 -2.67 -15.78 -4.08
CA VAL A 109 -2.46 -16.55 -2.83
C VAL A 109 -1.73 -15.70 -1.80
N GLY A 110 -0.67 -15.00 -2.18
CA GLY A 110 0.05 -14.07 -1.31
C GLY A 110 -0.83 -12.93 -0.82
N CYS A 111 -1.73 -12.42 -1.67
CA CYS A 111 -2.70 -11.38 -1.32
C CYS A 111 -3.69 -11.86 -0.26
N PHE A 112 -4.34 -13.01 -0.47
CA PHE A 112 -5.30 -13.58 0.47
C PHE A 112 -4.69 -13.88 1.82
N ILE A 113 -3.51 -14.52 1.83
CA ILE A 113 -2.79 -14.83 3.08
C ILE A 113 -2.34 -13.53 3.75
N GLY A 114 -1.82 -12.58 2.97
CA GLY A 114 -1.39 -11.28 3.47
C GLY A 114 -2.51 -10.49 4.14
N GLU A 115 -3.67 -10.36 3.50
CA GLU A 115 -4.81 -9.64 4.07
C GLU A 115 -5.36 -10.34 5.33
N ALA A 116 -5.55 -11.65 5.27
CA ALA A 116 -6.08 -12.42 6.40
C ALA A 116 -5.15 -12.36 7.62
N SER A 117 -3.84 -12.48 7.41
CA SER A 117 -2.86 -12.47 8.50
C SER A 117 -2.56 -11.07 9.03
N THR A 118 -2.44 -10.07 8.14
CA THR A 118 -2.07 -8.71 8.52
C THR A 118 -3.14 -8.04 9.36
N GLY A 119 -4.42 -8.17 8.97
CA GLY A 119 -5.51 -7.54 9.74
C GLY A 119 -5.53 -8.01 11.18
N TRP A 120 -5.54 -9.34 11.37
CA TRP A 120 -5.52 -9.93 12.71
C TRP A 120 -4.25 -9.60 13.49
N PHE A 121 -3.08 -9.66 12.85
CA PHE A 121 -1.80 -9.39 13.51
C PHE A 121 -1.68 -7.94 13.96
N THR A 122 -2.06 -6.98 13.10
CA THR A 122 -1.98 -5.55 13.41
C THR A 122 -2.95 -5.16 14.52
N ASP A 123 -4.17 -5.67 14.51
CA ASP A 123 -5.16 -5.44 15.57
C ASP A 123 -4.75 -6.06 16.91
N TRP A 124 -4.17 -7.27 16.87
CA TRP A 124 -3.62 -7.92 18.05
C TRP A 124 -2.48 -7.10 18.66
N LEU A 125 -1.59 -6.58 17.82
CA LEU A 125 -0.43 -5.79 18.24
C LEU A 125 -0.84 -4.47 18.89
N VAL A 126 -1.80 -3.76 18.29
CA VAL A 126 -2.38 -2.53 18.86
C VAL A 126 -3.07 -2.83 20.20
N SER A 127 -3.83 -3.94 20.27
CA SER A 127 -4.52 -4.35 21.50
C SER A 127 -3.54 -4.71 22.62
N ARG A 128 -2.44 -5.38 22.29
CA ARG A 128 -1.36 -5.71 23.22
C ARG A 128 -0.64 -4.45 23.71
N TYR A 129 -0.38 -3.50 22.82
CA TYR A 129 0.24 -2.22 23.18
C TYR A 129 -0.66 -1.41 24.11
N ALA A 130 -1.96 -1.31 23.80
CA ALA A 130 -2.94 -0.60 24.62
C ALA A 130 -3.04 -1.20 26.04
N LYS A 131 -3.00 -2.53 26.18
CA LYS A 131 -2.99 -3.20 27.49
C LYS A 131 -1.73 -2.88 28.32
N ARG A 132 -0.59 -2.64 27.67
CA ARG A 132 0.68 -2.33 28.36
C ARG A 132 0.84 -0.86 28.74
N HIS A 133 0.12 0.05 28.07
CA HIS A 133 0.23 1.50 28.27
C HIS A 133 -1.07 2.10 28.84
N GLY A 134 -1.77 1.37 29.70
CA GLY A 134 -2.93 1.90 30.44
C GLY A 134 -4.13 2.32 29.57
N GLY A 135 -4.26 1.77 28.35
CA GLY A 135 -5.34 2.08 27.43
C GLY A 135 -5.02 3.16 26.38
N GLU A 136 -3.84 3.79 26.42
CA GLU A 136 -3.43 4.74 25.38
C GLU A 136 -3.16 4.04 24.04
N ARG A 137 -4.02 4.29 23.05
CA ARG A 137 -3.83 3.86 21.66
C ARG A 137 -3.03 4.91 20.90
N ARG A 138 -1.70 4.78 20.96
CA ARG A 138 -0.79 5.60 20.15
C ARG A 138 -0.71 5.06 18.73
N PRO A 139 -0.85 5.89 17.67
CA PRO A 139 -0.74 5.44 16.28
C PRO A 139 0.61 4.77 15.97
N GLU A 140 1.66 5.16 16.69
CA GLU A 140 3.01 4.60 16.56
C GLU A 140 3.10 3.11 16.93
N ALA A 141 2.15 2.58 17.71
CA ALA A 141 2.07 1.15 18.01
C ALA A 141 1.82 0.30 16.76
N ARG A 142 1.23 0.89 15.70
CA ARG A 142 1.00 0.21 14.42
C ARG A 142 2.29 0.03 13.63
N LEU A 143 3.32 0.86 13.84
CA LEU A 143 4.61 0.70 13.16
C LEU A 143 5.32 -0.62 13.51
N ASP A 144 4.95 -1.32 14.59
CA ASP A 144 5.47 -2.67 14.81
C ASP A 144 4.94 -3.68 13.78
N GLY A 145 3.83 -3.39 13.09
CA GLY A 145 3.35 -4.19 11.96
C GLY A 145 4.23 -4.05 10.71
N LEU A 146 5.03 -2.98 10.60
CA LEU A 146 5.95 -2.75 9.49
C LEU A 146 7.11 -3.76 9.46
N TRP A 147 7.36 -4.50 10.54
CA TRP A 147 8.33 -5.60 10.49
C TRP A 147 7.91 -6.70 9.49
N LEU A 148 6.60 -6.92 9.31
CA LEU A 148 6.10 -7.89 8.33
C LEU A 148 6.32 -7.42 6.88
N SER A 149 6.48 -6.13 6.62
CA SER A 149 6.75 -5.64 5.27
C SER A 149 8.18 -5.89 4.81
N LEU A 150 9.09 -6.32 5.70
CA LEU A 150 10.41 -6.84 5.31
C LEU A 150 10.34 -8.15 4.50
N LEU A 151 9.16 -8.79 4.42
CA LEU A 151 8.95 -9.91 3.52
C LEU A 151 9.01 -9.49 2.03
N VAL A 152 8.79 -8.20 1.72
CA VAL A 152 8.94 -7.67 0.34
C VAL A 152 10.36 -7.86 -0.20
N PRO A 153 11.42 -7.29 0.42
CA PRO A 153 12.78 -7.44 -0.10
C PRO A 153 13.24 -8.90 -0.08
N ILE A 154 12.81 -9.69 0.91
CA ILE A 154 13.11 -11.13 0.96
C ILE A 154 12.52 -11.86 -0.25
N GLY A 155 11.24 -11.63 -0.56
CA GLY A 155 10.58 -12.24 -1.72
C GLY A 155 11.19 -11.81 -3.06
N VAL A 156 11.59 -10.54 -3.18
CA VAL A 156 12.30 -10.02 -4.37
C VAL A 156 13.67 -10.69 -4.53
N ILE A 157 14.45 -10.85 -3.46
CA ILE A 157 15.75 -11.55 -3.49
C ILE A 157 15.57 -13.01 -3.90
N ILE A 158 14.61 -13.71 -3.29
CA ILE A 158 14.32 -15.12 -3.62
C ILE A 158 13.98 -15.24 -5.10
N GLN A 159 13.12 -14.37 -5.63
CA GLN A 159 12.77 -14.41 -7.04
C GLN A 159 14.00 -14.16 -7.94
N GLY A 160 14.81 -13.15 -7.64
CA GLY A 160 16.02 -12.82 -8.40
C GLY A 160 17.03 -13.97 -8.43
N ALA A 161 17.28 -14.61 -7.28
CA ALA A 161 18.17 -15.76 -7.16
C ALA A 161 17.63 -16.98 -7.92
N CYS A 162 16.32 -17.25 -7.84
CA CYS A 162 15.71 -18.36 -8.57
C CYS A 162 15.75 -18.16 -10.09
N ILE A 163 15.59 -16.93 -10.58
CA ILE A 163 15.69 -16.63 -12.02
C ILE A 163 17.14 -16.82 -12.52
N TYR A 164 18.13 -16.41 -11.73
CA TYR A 164 19.53 -16.65 -12.08
C TYR A 164 19.84 -18.15 -12.18
N HIS A 165 19.37 -18.93 -11.21
CA HIS A 165 19.51 -20.39 -11.18
C HIS A 165 18.41 -21.14 -11.95
N HIS A 166 17.82 -20.54 -12.99
CA HIS A 166 16.70 -21.15 -13.75
C HIS A 166 17.00 -22.56 -14.31
N LYS A 167 18.27 -22.89 -14.56
CA LYS A 167 18.69 -24.22 -15.03
C LYS A 167 18.58 -25.32 -13.99
N THR A 168 18.63 -24.97 -12.70
CA THR A 168 18.61 -25.91 -11.57
C THR A 168 17.37 -25.78 -10.71
N VAL A 169 16.66 -24.65 -10.79
CA VAL A 169 15.50 -24.35 -9.94
C VAL A 169 14.21 -24.39 -10.76
N PRO A 170 13.21 -25.22 -10.35
CA PRO A 170 11.92 -25.25 -11.02
C PRO A 170 11.17 -23.93 -10.85
N TRP A 171 10.23 -23.67 -11.77
CA TRP A 171 9.36 -22.48 -11.82
C TRP A 171 8.61 -22.17 -10.51
N ILE A 172 8.53 -23.13 -9.58
CA ILE A 172 7.94 -22.98 -8.25
C ILE A 172 8.76 -22.00 -7.38
N GLY A 173 10.10 -22.00 -7.49
CA GLY A 173 10.97 -21.10 -6.74
C GLY A 173 10.64 -19.62 -6.93
N PRO A 174 10.65 -19.08 -8.16
CA PRO A 174 10.29 -17.68 -8.38
C PRO A 174 8.81 -17.39 -8.08
N ALA A 175 7.91 -18.36 -8.21
CA ALA A 175 6.51 -18.21 -7.80
C ALA A 175 6.35 -18.00 -6.28
N ILE A 176 7.10 -18.74 -5.46
CA ILE A 176 7.13 -18.54 -4.01
C ILE A 176 7.66 -17.15 -3.65
N GLY A 177 8.72 -16.69 -4.32
CA GLY A 177 9.27 -15.34 -4.14
C GLY A 177 8.24 -14.25 -4.42
N MET A 178 7.47 -14.39 -5.50
CA MET A 178 6.37 -13.46 -5.84
C MET A 178 5.27 -13.45 -4.79
N GLY A 179 4.84 -14.64 -4.32
CA GLY A 179 3.81 -14.75 -3.29
C GLY A 179 4.25 -14.13 -1.96
N LEU A 180 5.49 -14.36 -1.55
CA LEU A 180 6.06 -13.80 -0.32
C LEU A 180 6.20 -12.28 -0.39
N ALA A 181 6.66 -11.76 -1.52
CA ALA A 181 6.77 -10.32 -1.73
C ALA A 181 5.38 -9.64 -1.72
N ASN A 182 4.37 -10.28 -2.31
CA ASN A 182 3.01 -9.74 -2.29
C ASN A 182 2.36 -9.81 -0.89
N LEU A 183 2.67 -10.85 -0.11
CA LEU A 183 2.26 -10.93 1.30
C LEU A 183 2.82 -9.75 2.11
N GLY A 184 4.13 -9.46 1.96
CA GLY A 184 4.76 -8.31 2.62
C GLY A 184 4.19 -6.97 2.15
N LEU A 185 3.77 -6.87 0.89
CA LEU A 185 3.12 -5.68 0.35
C LEU A 185 1.75 -5.43 1.02
N GLN A 186 0.94 -6.47 1.22
CA GLN A 186 -0.33 -6.31 1.92
C GLN A 186 -0.12 -5.87 3.36
N ALA A 187 0.89 -6.43 4.04
CA ALA A 187 1.30 -5.97 5.36
C ALA A 187 1.65 -4.47 5.37
N ALA A 188 2.48 -4.02 4.43
CA ALA A 188 2.88 -2.62 4.30
C ALA A 188 1.68 -1.69 4.03
N THR A 189 0.76 -2.12 3.17
CA THR A 189 -0.43 -1.37 2.78
C THR A 189 -1.31 -1.12 4.00
N THR A 190 -1.75 -2.18 4.67
CA THR A 190 -2.68 -2.08 5.79
C THR A 190 -2.09 -1.24 6.91
N VAL A 191 -0.82 -1.44 7.27
CA VAL A 191 -0.16 -0.67 8.33
C VAL A 191 -0.03 0.81 7.95
N THR A 192 0.37 1.12 6.72
CA THR A 192 0.56 2.51 6.27
C THR A 192 -0.75 3.27 6.21
N TYR A 193 -1.81 2.67 5.64
CA TYR A 193 -3.13 3.29 5.62
C TYR A 193 -3.70 3.46 7.02
N ALA A 194 -3.58 2.45 7.88
CA ALA A 194 -4.04 2.50 9.25
C ALA A 194 -3.28 3.56 10.07
N TYR A 195 -1.96 3.69 9.89
CA TYR A 195 -1.15 4.69 10.59
C TYR A 195 -1.52 6.12 10.17
N THR A 196 -1.55 6.37 8.86
CA THR A 196 -1.78 7.72 8.32
C THR A 196 -3.20 8.23 8.57
N THR A 197 -4.18 7.32 8.55
CA THR A 197 -5.58 7.65 8.87
C THR A 197 -5.82 7.90 10.35
N ASP A 198 -5.10 7.22 11.25
CA ASP A 198 -5.19 7.46 12.69
C ASP A 198 -4.59 8.81 13.10
N TYR A 199 -3.51 9.24 12.43
CA TYR A 199 -2.82 10.49 12.74
C TYR A 199 -3.63 11.73 12.31
N PHE A 200 -4.34 11.65 11.18
CA PHE A 200 -5.20 12.72 10.65
C PHE A 200 -6.58 12.18 10.25
N LYS A 201 -7.38 11.82 11.25
CA LYS A 201 -8.74 11.27 11.07
C LYS A 201 -9.71 12.11 10.23
N PRO A 202 -9.71 13.46 10.29
CA PRO A 202 -10.64 14.27 9.50
C PRO A 202 -10.26 14.30 8.02
N GLN A 203 -8.97 14.11 7.68
CA GLN A 203 -8.45 14.25 6.33
C GLN A 203 -8.00 12.92 5.69
N SER A 204 -8.50 11.79 6.19
CA SER A 204 -8.18 10.44 5.73
C SER A 204 -8.40 10.22 4.22
N ALA A 205 -9.41 10.87 3.63
CA ALA A 205 -9.70 10.79 2.20
C ALA A 205 -8.60 11.47 1.34
N GLU A 206 -8.13 12.65 1.75
CA GLU A 206 -7.09 13.40 1.04
C GLU A 206 -5.74 12.67 1.12
N ILE A 207 -5.45 12.10 2.29
CA ILE A 207 -4.25 11.29 2.54
C ILE A 207 -4.25 10.02 1.71
N SER A 208 -5.39 9.31 1.65
CA SER A 208 -5.53 8.11 0.83
C SER A 208 -5.33 8.42 -0.66
N CYS A 209 -5.82 9.56 -1.12
CA CYS A 209 -5.58 10.03 -2.50
C CYS A 209 -4.10 10.29 -2.75
N PHE A 210 -3.41 10.97 -1.82
CA PHE A 210 -1.98 11.23 -1.90
C PHE A 210 -1.16 9.93 -1.95
N LEU A 211 -1.43 8.98 -1.06
CA LEU A 211 -0.77 7.66 -1.04
C LEU A 211 -0.92 6.94 -2.40
N ASN A 212 -2.12 6.95 -2.97
CA ASN A 212 -2.36 6.35 -4.28
C ASN A 212 -1.61 7.07 -5.40
N LEU A 213 -1.55 8.41 -5.37
CA LEU A 213 -0.84 9.20 -6.38
C LEU A 213 0.65 8.89 -6.38
N VAL A 214 1.30 8.92 -5.21
CA VAL A 214 2.74 8.64 -5.06
C VAL A 214 3.05 7.21 -5.49
N ARG A 215 2.24 6.25 -5.02
CA ARG A 215 2.39 4.84 -5.37
C ARG A 215 2.29 4.60 -6.88
N ASN A 216 1.23 5.06 -7.52
CA ASN A 216 1.01 4.83 -8.95
C ASN A 216 2.06 5.56 -9.82
N GLY A 217 2.50 6.75 -9.41
CA GLY A 217 3.56 7.48 -10.09
C GLY A 217 4.88 6.70 -10.10
N PHE A 218 5.28 6.16 -8.95
CA PHE A 218 6.49 5.35 -8.85
C PHE A 218 6.39 4.01 -9.60
N SER A 219 5.23 3.35 -9.54
CA SER A 219 4.94 2.13 -10.30
C SER A 219 5.07 2.30 -11.81
N ALA A 220 4.62 3.45 -12.34
CA ALA A 220 4.80 3.77 -13.74
C ALA A 220 6.29 3.84 -14.10
N LEU A 221 7.10 4.51 -13.28
CA LEU A 221 8.55 4.63 -13.50
C LEU A 221 9.25 3.27 -13.51
N ILE A 222 8.96 2.40 -12.52
CA ILE A 222 9.54 1.05 -12.45
C ILE A 222 9.35 0.27 -13.73
N SER A 223 8.15 0.34 -14.29
CA SER A 223 7.79 -0.45 -15.48
C SER A 223 8.66 -0.08 -16.69
N PHE A 224 9.19 1.15 -16.75
CA PHE A 224 10.09 1.59 -17.82
C PHE A 224 11.56 1.19 -17.61
N TYR A 225 12.07 1.20 -16.37
CA TYR A 225 13.50 0.95 -16.12
C TYR A 225 13.84 -0.47 -15.66
N ALA A 226 12.87 -1.27 -15.19
CA ALA A 226 13.15 -2.60 -14.62
C ALA A 226 13.80 -3.55 -15.64
N ILE A 227 13.25 -3.62 -16.86
CA ILE A 227 13.77 -4.46 -17.95
C ILE A 227 15.15 -4.00 -18.43
N PRO A 228 15.38 -2.73 -18.80
CA PRO A 228 16.70 -2.30 -19.27
C PRO A 228 17.78 -2.37 -18.20
N LEU A 229 17.43 -2.21 -16.92
CA LEU A 229 18.38 -2.44 -15.82
C LEU A 229 18.79 -3.91 -15.75
N SER A 230 17.83 -4.84 -15.81
CA SER A 230 18.09 -6.28 -15.84
C SER A 230 19.04 -6.69 -16.95
N GLY A 231 18.92 -6.05 -18.13
CA GLY A 231 19.79 -6.34 -19.27
C GLY A 231 21.23 -5.83 -19.13
N LYS A 232 21.51 -4.87 -18.24
CA LYS A 232 22.85 -4.28 -18.05
C LYS A 232 23.65 -4.89 -16.91
N ILE A 233 23.00 -5.21 -15.79
CA ILE A 233 23.69 -5.65 -14.56
C ILE A 233 23.38 -7.10 -14.17
N ASN A 234 22.76 -7.87 -15.06
CA ASN A 234 22.17 -9.19 -14.80
C ASN A 234 20.97 -9.14 -13.84
N THR A 235 20.08 -10.12 -13.99
CA THR A 235 18.81 -10.23 -13.26
C THR A 235 19.02 -10.37 -11.74
N GLU A 236 20.06 -11.08 -11.29
CA GLU A 236 20.33 -11.24 -9.85
C GLU A 236 20.66 -9.90 -9.16
N TYR A 237 21.58 -9.11 -9.72
CA TYR A 237 22.02 -7.86 -9.11
C TYR A 237 20.95 -6.76 -9.25
N ALA A 238 20.15 -6.77 -10.32
CA ALA A 238 19.03 -5.84 -10.45
C ALA A 238 17.97 -6.07 -9.35
N TRP A 239 17.62 -7.33 -9.06
CA TRP A 239 16.64 -7.65 -8.02
C TRP A 239 17.20 -7.38 -6.62
N LEU A 240 18.48 -7.67 -6.40
CA LEU A 240 19.18 -7.33 -5.16
C LEU A 240 19.22 -5.81 -4.95
N THR A 241 19.48 -5.02 -6.00
CA THR A 241 19.46 -3.56 -5.92
C THR A 241 18.08 -3.03 -5.53
N PHE A 242 17.01 -3.55 -6.12
CA PHE A 242 15.64 -3.18 -5.74
C PHE A 242 15.29 -3.54 -4.29
N ALA A 243 15.74 -4.71 -3.83
CA ALA A 243 15.56 -5.12 -2.44
C ALA A 243 16.32 -4.20 -1.48
N LEU A 244 17.57 -3.85 -1.79
CA LEU A 244 18.36 -2.91 -0.99
C LEU A 244 17.73 -1.52 -0.93
N ILE A 245 17.23 -1.00 -2.06
CA ILE A 245 16.51 0.27 -2.09
C ILE A 245 15.30 0.21 -1.14
N ASN A 246 14.50 -0.85 -1.18
CA ASN A 246 13.37 -1.00 -0.27
C ASN A 246 13.79 -0.99 1.21
N VAL A 247 14.88 -1.66 1.56
CA VAL A 247 15.43 -1.67 2.93
C VAL A 247 15.92 -0.27 3.33
N VAL A 248 16.54 0.48 2.42
CA VAL A 248 16.95 1.87 2.69
C VAL A 248 15.74 2.75 2.99
N PHE A 249 14.64 2.61 2.24
CA PHE A 249 13.40 3.36 2.50
C PHE A 249 12.66 2.90 3.77
N PHE A 250 12.99 1.73 4.33
CA PHE A 250 12.47 1.27 5.62
C PHE A 250 13.10 2.03 6.80
N VAL A 251 14.36 2.44 6.69
CA VAL A 251 15.10 3.11 7.79
C VAL A 251 14.45 4.43 8.24
N PRO A 252 14.04 5.36 7.35
CA PRO A 252 13.31 6.56 7.75
C PRO A 252 11.99 6.28 8.47
N VAL A 253 11.29 5.20 8.10
CA VAL A 253 10.03 4.82 8.75
C VAL A 253 10.29 4.29 10.15
N LEU A 254 11.35 3.49 10.34
CA LEU A 254 11.79 3.08 11.67
C LEU A 254 12.19 4.29 12.52
N ALA A 255 12.90 5.27 11.95
CA ALA A 255 13.26 6.50 12.67
C ALA A 255 12.01 7.27 13.12
N LEU A 256 10.95 7.26 12.31
CA LEU A 256 9.65 7.86 12.63
C LEU A 256 8.98 7.20 13.85
N LYS A 257 9.21 5.90 14.10
CA LYS A 257 8.72 5.24 15.33
C LYS A 257 9.24 5.93 16.60
N TRP A 258 10.49 6.39 16.59
CA TRP A 258 11.15 7.00 17.76
C TRP A 258 11.01 8.52 17.79
N LEU A 259 10.99 9.14 16.61
CA LEU A 259 10.90 10.59 16.43
C LEU A 259 9.46 11.09 16.35
N GLY A 260 8.48 10.22 16.09
CA GLY A 260 7.05 10.54 15.95
C GLY A 260 6.54 11.48 17.04
N PRO A 261 6.69 11.16 18.34
CA PRO A 261 6.23 12.03 19.42
C PRO A 261 6.89 13.42 19.45
N LYS A 262 8.15 13.53 18.99
CA LYS A 262 8.87 14.81 18.92
C LYS A 262 8.46 15.62 17.68
N ILE A 263 8.16 14.91 16.60
CA ILE A 263 7.77 15.43 15.30
C ILE A 263 6.32 15.97 15.35
N SER A 264 5.41 15.28 16.05
CA SER A 264 4.04 15.74 16.35
C SER A 264 3.97 17.04 17.15
N GLY A 265 5.01 17.34 17.94
CA GLY A 265 5.09 18.56 18.75
C GLY A 265 5.61 19.79 17.98
N MET A 266 6.04 19.66 16.73
CA MET A 266 6.56 20.77 15.94
C MET A 266 5.44 21.58 15.29
N SER A 267 5.51 22.91 15.42
CA SER A 267 4.47 23.85 14.97
C SER A 267 4.10 23.74 13.48
N TRP A 268 5.02 23.29 12.62
CA TRP A 268 4.78 23.11 11.18
C TRP A 268 3.99 21.82 10.82
N GLN A 269 3.71 20.97 11.80
CA GLN A 269 3.00 19.69 11.68
C GLN A 269 1.71 19.67 12.49
N ALA A 270 1.32 20.82 13.04
CA ALA A 270 0.01 21.02 13.60
C ALA A 270 -1.07 20.61 12.58
N PRO A 271 -2.19 20.02 13.03
CA PRO A 271 -3.20 19.49 12.14
C PRO A 271 -3.73 20.57 11.19
N PRO A 272 -3.93 20.24 9.90
CA PRO A 272 -4.43 21.19 8.92
C PRO A 272 -5.79 21.74 9.36
N THR A 273 -6.03 23.04 9.15
CA THR A 273 -7.25 23.74 9.57
C THR A 273 -8.50 23.39 8.75
N PHE A 274 -8.37 22.54 7.73
CA PHE A 274 -9.48 22.15 6.85
C PHE A 274 -10.14 20.86 7.35
N HIS A 275 -11.49 20.83 7.38
CA HIS A 275 -12.29 19.69 7.87
C HIS A 275 -12.19 19.41 9.37
N ASN A 276 -11.78 20.37 10.19
CA ASN A 276 -11.84 20.26 11.66
C ASN A 276 -13.28 20.26 12.21
N ASP A 277 -14.24 20.50 11.33
CA ASP A 277 -15.69 20.42 11.49
C ASP A 277 -16.26 18.98 11.32
N LEU A 278 -15.39 17.96 11.15
CA LEU A 278 -15.74 16.53 11.00
C LEU A 278 -15.23 15.63 12.14
#